data_AF-A0A645GEU4-F1
#
_entry.id   AF-A0A645GEU4-F1
#
_cell.length_a   1.000
_cell.length_b   1.000
_cell.length_c   1.000
_cell.angle_alpha   90.00
_cell.angle_beta   90.00
_cell.angle_gamma   90.00
#
_symmetry.space_group_name_H-M   'P 1'
#
loop_
_entity.id
_entity.type
_entity.pdbx_description
1 polymer ?
#
loop_
_entity_poly.entity_id
_entity_poly.type
_entity_poly.pdbx_seq_one_letter_code
_entity_poly.pdbx_strand_id
1 'polypeptide(L)'
;MVLVSPDSERTMQTYLGITAELSEAQINFEPLKTAKWLYIEGYLSTSDTARQAVKQAREIAKAHGVKIALTLSDPAMVQYARQGLDELLDDGVDLLLCNYHEALMYTETD
;
A
#
# COMPACT_ATOMS: atom_id res chain seq x y z
N MET A 1 2.77 18.55 -2.95
CA MET A 1 3.26 19.65 -2.09
C MET A 1 3.30 19.16 -0.65
N VAL A 2 4.35 19.48 0.10
CA VAL A 2 4.45 19.14 1.53
C VAL A 2 4.49 20.44 2.32
N LEU A 3 3.51 20.63 3.19
CA LEU A 3 3.36 21.80 4.05
C LEU A 3 3.77 21.43 5.47
N VAL A 4 4.66 22.21 6.07
CA VAL A 4 5.19 21.95 7.42
C VAL A 4 4.81 23.09 8.35
N SER A 5 4.14 22.77 9.46
CA SER A 5 3.78 23.74 10.50
C SER A 5 4.92 23.91 11.53
N PRO A 6 4.88 24.96 12.37
CA PRO A 6 5.94 25.22 13.36
C PRO A 6 6.17 24.09 14.38
N ASP A 7 5.15 23.28 14.64
CA ASP A 7 5.20 22.07 15.48
C ASP A 7 5.79 20.85 14.76
N SER A 8 6.29 21.03 13.53
CA SER A 8 6.90 20.00 12.67
C SER A 8 5.96 18.95 12.09
N GLU A 9 4.65 19.10 12.29
CA GLU A 9 3.64 18.32 11.60
C GLU A 9 3.69 18.59 10.08
N ARG A 10 3.37 17.56 9.29
CA ARG A 10 3.39 17.64 7.82
C ARG A 10 2.02 17.33 7.25
N THR A 11 1.50 18.24 6.44
CA THR A 11 0.33 17.99 5.60
C THR A 11 0.79 17.78 4.16
N MET A 12 0.43 16.63 3.59
CA MET A 12 0.75 16.28 2.21
C MET A 12 -0.45 16.56 1.30
N GLN A 13 -0.24 17.35 0.26
CA GLN A 13 -1.23 17.62 -0.78
C GLN A 13 -0.69 17.04 -2.09
N THR A 14 -1.16 15.86 -2.44
CA THR A 14 -0.62 15.06 -3.55
C THR A 14 -1.57 15.11 -4.75
N TYR A 15 -1.08 15.63 -5.87
CA TYR A 15 -1.71 15.43 -7.18
C TYR A 15 -1.03 14.25 -7.85
N LEU A 16 -1.77 13.14 -8.02
CA LEU A 16 -1.21 11.87 -8.49
C LEU A 16 -0.70 11.96 -9.94
N GLY A 17 -1.38 12.72 -10.80
CA GLY A 17 -1.03 12.76 -12.23
C GLY A 17 -0.94 11.34 -12.81
N ILE A 18 0.15 11.05 -13.54
CA ILE A 18 0.35 9.76 -14.19
C ILE A 18 0.45 8.58 -13.22
N THR A 19 0.83 8.80 -11.95
CA THR A 19 0.95 7.69 -10.99
C THR A 19 -0.42 7.16 -10.55
N ALA A 20 -1.51 7.89 -10.81
CA ALA A 20 -2.87 7.37 -10.62
C ALA A 20 -3.18 6.18 -11.55
N GLU A 21 -2.50 6.12 -12.70
CA GLU A 21 -2.73 5.14 -13.77
C GLU A 21 -1.72 3.98 -13.73
N LEU A 22 -0.97 3.82 -12.64
CA LEU A 22 -0.05 2.69 -12.50
C LEU A 22 -0.80 1.37 -12.72
N SER A 23 -0.27 0.53 -13.59
CA SER A 23 -0.79 -0.79 -13.91
C SER A 23 0.35 -1.80 -14.04
N GLU A 24 0.01 -3.07 -14.22
CA GLU A 24 0.96 -4.13 -14.54
C GLU A 24 1.86 -3.81 -15.74
N ALA A 25 1.39 -3.02 -16.71
CA ALA A 25 2.14 -2.67 -17.90
C ALA A 25 3.40 -1.85 -17.60
N GLN A 26 3.48 -1.19 -16.44
CA GLN A 26 4.64 -0.40 -16.02
C GLN A 26 5.55 -1.16 -15.04
N ILE A 27 5.20 -2.39 -14.65
CA ILE A 27 5.95 -3.15 -13.63
C ILE A 27 6.75 -4.27 -14.32
N ASN A 28 8.07 -4.26 -14.12
CA ASN A 28 8.90 -5.44 -14.39
C ASN A 28 8.85 -6.37 -13.18
N PHE A 29 8.17 -7.51 -13.34
CA PHE A 29 8.00 -8.48 -12.25
C PHE A 29 9.17 -9.48 -12.11
N GLU A 30 10.11 -9.54 -13.07
CA GLU A 30 11.25 -10.47 -12.99
C GLU A 30 12.08 -10.35 -11.70
N PRO A 31 12.35 -9.14 -11.16
CA PRO A 31 13.06 -9.00 -9.89
C PRO A 31 12.36 -9.68 -8.71
N LEU A 32 11.01 -9.80 -8.73
CA LEU A 32 10.28 -10.47 -7.64
C LEU A 32 10.62 -11.95 -7.53
N LYS A 33 11.15 -12.61 -8.58
CA LYS A 33 11.51 -14.03 -8.51
C LYS A 33 12.72 -14.31 -7.63
N THR A 34 13.52 -13.28 -7.32
CA THR A 34 14.75 -13.38 -6.52
C THR A 34 14.79 -12.42 -5.33
N ALA A 35 13.78 -11.56 -5.20
CA ALA A 35 13.63 -10.65 -4.08
C ALA A 35 13.44 -11.42 -2.77
N LYS A 36 13.79 -10.78 -1.65
CA LYS A 36 13.47 -11.31 -0.30
C LYS A 36 12.13 -10.79 0.22
N TRP A 37 11.77 -9.58 -0.20
CA TRP A 37 10.58 -8.87 0.24
C TRP A 37 9.94 -8.12 -0.93
N LEU A 38 8.62 -8.18 -1.00
CA LEU A 38 7.76 -7.23 -1.69
C LEU A 38 7.20 -6.27 -0.63
N TYR A 39 7.41 -4.97 -0.79
CA TYR A 39 6.83 -3.93 0.07
C TYR A 39 5.78 -3.15 -0.70
N ILE A 40 4.59 -2.99 -0.12
CA ILE A 40 3.42 -2.37 -0.74
C ILE A 40 2.97 -1.17 0.09
N GLU A 41 2.70 -0.05 -0.59
CA GLU A 41 2.11 1.14 0.04
C GLU A 41 0.58 1.07 -0.01
N GLY A 42 -0.06 1.35 1.12
CA GLY A 42 -1.51 1.45 1.26
C GLY A 42 -2.12 2.53 0.38
N TYR A 43 -1.35 3.55 -0.03
CA TYR A 43 -1.81 4.56 -0.99
C TYR A 43 -2.25 3.99 -2.35
N LEU A 44 -1.80 2.79 -2.73
CA LEU A 44 -2.24 2.13 -3.97
C LEU A 44 -3.71 1.66 -3.90
N SER A 45 -4.32 1.65 -2.72
CA SER A 45 -5.70 1.22 -2.48
C SER A 45 -6.75 2.04 -3.25
N THR A 46 -6.42 3.28 -3.63
CA THR A 46 -7.36 4.19 -4.31
C THR A 46 -7.40 4.01 -5.83
N SER A 47 -6.51 3.20 -6.42
CA SER A 47 -6.43 3.01 -7.88
C SER A 47 -6.73 1.56 -8.28
N ASP A 48 -7.75 1.38 -9.12
CA ASP A 48 -8.19 0.06 -9.60
C ASP A 48 -7.06 -0.68 -10.32
N THR A 49 -6.34 0.00 -11.21
CA THR A 49 -5.23 -0.59 -11.97
C THR A 49 -4.05 -0.92 -11.06
N ALA A 50 -3.79 -0.10 -10.05
CA ALA A 50 -2.74 -0.38 -9.07
C ALA A 50 -3.09 -1.59 -8.20
N ARG A 51 -4.35 -1.73 -7.76
CA ARG A 51 -4.83 -2.91 -7.00
C ARG A 51 -4.64 -4.20 -7.80
N GLN A 52 -4.96 -4.21 -9.09
CA GLN A 52 -4.70 -5.37 -9.97
C GLN A 52 -3.21 -5.68 -10.09
N ALA A 53 -2.38 -4.65 -10.29
CA ALA A 53 -0.93 -4.81 -10.38
C ALA A 53 -0.33 -5.37 -9.08
N VAL A 54 -0.81 -4.92 -7.92
CA VAL A 54 -0.41 -5.46 -6.60
C VAL A 54 -0.85 -6.91 -6.46
N LYS A 55 -2.07 -7.27 -6.87
CA LYS A 55 -2.54 -8.65 -6.83
C LYS A 55 -1.60 -9.58 -7.61
N GLN A 56 -1.22 -9.20 -8.84
CA GLN A 56 -0.25 -9.96 -9.63
C GLN A 56 1.14 -10.02 -8.97
N ALA A 57 1.62 -8.91 -8.40
CA ALA A 57 2.88 -8.89 -7.66
C ALA A 57 2.87 -9.88 -6.49
N ARG A 58 1.77 -9.93 -5.72
CA ARG A 58 1.57 -10.83 -4.59
C ARG A 58 1.57 -12.30 -5.03
N GLU A 59 0.88 -12.63 -6.12
CA GLU A 59 0.86 -13.99 -6.67
C GLU A 59 2.27 -14.47 -7.04
N ILE A 60 3.05 -13.61 -7.73
CA ILE A 60 4.43 -13.91 -8.11
C ILE A 60 5.33 -14.04 -6.88
N ALA A 61 5.19 -13.13 -5.91
CA ALA A 61 5.96 -13.14 -4.67
C ALA A 61 5.75 -14.46 -3.91
N LYS A 62 4.49 -14.86 -3.69
CA LYS A 62 4.14 -16.12 -3.02
C LYS A 62 4.70 -17.34 -3.76
N ALA A 63 4.58 -17.38 -5.08
CA ALA A 63 5.09 -18.48 -5.90
C ALA A 63 6.61 -18.68 -5.78
N HIS A 64 7.35 -17.63 -5.40
CA HIS A 64 8.81 -17.66 -5.24
C HIS A 64 9.25 -17.58 -3.77
N GLY A 65 8.33 -17.72 -2.81
CA GLY A 65 8.65 -17.65 -1.38
C GLY A 65 9.15 -16.28 -0.92
N VAL A 66 8.80 -15.22 -1.65
CA VAL A 66 9.11 -13.83 -1.28
C VAL A 66 8.10 -13.37 -0.26
N LYS A 67 8.61 -12.79 0.83
CA LYS A 67 7.76 -12.27 1.91
C LYS A 67 7.08 -10.98 1.49
N ILE A 68 5.88 -10.74 1.99
CA ILE A 68 5.08 -9.57 1.66
C ILE A 68 4.96 -8.68 2.89
N ALA A 69 5.36 -7.42 2.74
CA ALA A 69 5.15 -6.36 3.71
C ALA A 69 4.21 -5.31 3.14
N LEU A 70 3.33 -4.76 3.98
CA LEU A 70 2.40 -3.70 3.60
C LEU A 70 2.39 -2.61 4.68
N THR A 71 2.27 -1.34 4.28
CA THR A 71 1.95 -0.24 5.20
C THR A 71 0.51 0.23 5.00
N LEU A 72 -0.18 0.60 6.08
CA LEU A 72 -1.49 1.28 5.98
C LEU A 72 -1.38 2.70 5.42
N SER A 73 -0.14 3.23 5.34
CA SER A 73 0.25 4.51 4.74
C SER A 73 -0.26 5.76 5.44
N ASP A 74 -1.58 5.87 5.63
CA ASP A 74 -2.20 7.09 6.15
C ASP A 74 -3.59 6.78 6.73
N PRO A 75 -3.97 7.46 7.83
CA PRO A 75 -5.33 7.45 8.35
C PRO A 75 -6.45 7.58 7.32
N ALA A 76 -6.28 8.46 6.33
CA ALA A 76 -7.26 8.69 5.29
C ALA A 76 -7.43 7.48 4.36
N MET A 77 -6.39 6.67 4.15
CA MET A 77 -6.54 5.44 3.36
C MET A 77 -7.38 4.42 4.12
N VAL A 78 -7.15 4.30 5.43
CA VAL A 78 -7.97 3.43 6.30
C VAL A 78 -9.42 3.89 6.33
N GLN A 79 -9.66 5.21 6.37
CA GLN A 79 -11.01 5.76 6.45
C GLN A 79 -11.77 5.71 5.13
N TYR A 80 -11.14 6.10 4.02
CA TYR A 80 -11.83 6.34 2.74
C TYR A 80 -11.57 5.26 1.69
N ALA A 81 -10.50 4.48 1.83
CA ALA A 81 -10.09 3.45 0.87
C ALA A 81 -9.97 2.07 1.53
N ARG A 82 -10.71 1.83 2.62
CA ARG A 82 -10.69 0.58 3.40
C ARG A 82 -10.83 -0.66 2.54
N GLN A 83 -11.82 -0.68 1.65
CA GLN A 83 -12.04 -1.82 0.75
C GLN A 83 -10.80 -2.09 -0.11
N GLY A 84 -10.17 -1.05 -0.64
CA GLY A 84 -8.95 -1.19 -1.41
C GLY A 84 -7.80 -1.73 -0.56
N LEU A 85 -7.64 -1.26 0.68
CA LEU A 85 -6.65 -1.80 1.63
C LEU A 85 -6.90 -3.28 1.94
N ASP A 86 -8.16 -3.67 2.15
CA ASP A 86 -8.53 -5.07 2.40
C ASP A 86 -8.16 -5.94 1.19
N GLU A 87 -8.32 -5.43 -0.03
CA GLU A 87 -7.86 -6.13 -1.24
C GLU A 87 -6.34 -6.18 -1.38
N LEU A 88 -5.61 -5.14 -0.95
CA LEU A 88 -4.14 -5.18 -0.93
C LEU A 88 -3.61 -6.18 0.11
N LEU A 89 -4.31 -6.31 1.24
CA LEU A 89 -4.01 -7.27 2.31
C LEU A 89 -4.39 -8.69 1.91
N ASP A 90 -5.51 -8.87 1.19
CA ASP A 90 -6.01 -10.12 0.66
C ASP A 90 -6.09 -11.21 1.75
N ASP A 91 -5.36 -12.31 1.59
CA ASP A 91 -5.22 -13.41 2.55
C ASP A 91 -4.17 -13.17 3.66
N GLY A 92 -3.72 -11.93 3.82
CA GLY A 92 -2.76 -11.51 4.85
C GLY A 92 -1.37 -11.17 4.30
N VAL A 93 -0.49 -10.66 5.18
CA VAL A 93 0.89 -10.29 4.87
C VAL A 93 1.84 -10.81 5.95
N ASP A 94 3.11 -11.01 5.62
CA ASP A 94 4.13 -11.42 6.58
C ASP A 94 4.47 -10.30 7.57
N LEU A 95 4.34 -9.05 7.15
CA LEU A 95 4.60 -7.87 7.98
C LEU A 95 3.63 -6.73 7.64
N LEU A 96 2.86 -6.30 8.63
CA LEU A 96 2.04 -5.09 8.53
C LEU A 96 2.71 -3.94 9.29
N LEU A 97 2.94 -2.83 8.60
CA LEU A 97 3.41 -1.59 9.20
C LEU A 97 2.23 -0.63 9.34
N CYS A 98 2.09 -0.05 10.51
CA CYS A 98 1.12 1.01 10.76
C CYS A 98 1.55 1.81 12.00
N ASN A 99 1.10 3.05 12.09
CA ASN A 99 1.15 3.79 13.35
C ASN A 99 -0.07 3.47 14.22
N TYR A 100 -0.06 4.04 15.44
CA TYR A 100 -1.11 3.85 16.42
C TYR A 100 -2.51 4.21 15.88
N HIS A 101 -2.65 5.36 15.23
CA HIS A 101 -3.95 5.83 14.72
C HIS A 101 -4.47 4.93 13.62
N GLU A 102 -3.64 4.59 12.64
CA GLU A 102 -3.96 3.67 11.55
C GLU A 102 -4.41 2.31 12.08
N ALA A 103 -3.72 1.76 13.07
CA ALA A 103 -4.07 0.48 13.68
C ALA A 103 -5.46 0.51 14.34
N LEU A 104 -5.75 1.52 15.17
CA LEU A 104 -7.05 1.66 15.83
C LEU A 104 -8.19 1.79 14.82
N MET A 105 -8.04 2.66 13.82
CA MET A 105 -9.10 2.85 12.82
C MET A 105 -9.30 1.59 11.97
N TYR A 106 -8.22 0.90 11.62
CA TYR A 106 -8.32 -0.31 10.80
C TYR A 106 -9.00 -1.45 11.57
N THR A 107 -8.70 -1.57 12.86
CA THR A 107 -9.27 -2.62 13.72
C THR A 107 -10.62 -2.26 14.35
N GLU A 108 -11.07 -1.01 14.21
CA GLU A 108 -12.33 -0.51 14.79
C GLU A 108 -12.44 -0.77 16.31
N THR A 109 -11.32 -0.60 17.03
CA THR A 109 -11.23 -0.79 18.49
C THR A 109 -10.59 0.42 19.18
N ASP A 110 -10.73 0.46 20.51
CA ASP A 110 -10.08 1.41 21.43
C ASP A 110 -8.75 0.87 22.01
#